data_AF-A0A3G8RDL4-F1
#
_entry.id   AF-A0A3G8RDL4-F1
#
_cell.length_a   1.000
_cell.length_b   1.000
_cell.length_c   1.000
_cell.angle_alpha   90.00
_cell.angle_beta   90.00
_cell.angle_gamma   90.00
#
_symmetry.space_group_name_H-M   'P 1'
#
loop_
_entity.id
_entity.type
_entity.pdbx_description
1 polymer ?
#
loop_
_entity_poly.entity_id
_entity_poly.type
_entity_poly.pdbx_seq_one_letter_code
_entity_poly.pdbx_strand_id
1 'polypeptide(L)'
;MITSPYEKYRQSSVQTSTPSQLVVMLYDGAIRFVKAGLVALDSKDYQKVNLNLGKAQTIISELMSTLDHSYDISKSLFALYEYMNYLLIQANIKKSADPANEALGYLTELRETWVQASKLTAGAADTAIGSNHG
;
A
#
# COMPACT_ATOMS: atom_id res chain seq x y z
N MET A 1 -10.13 -28.44 -9.72
CA MET A 1 -10.02 -27.12 -9.07
C MET A 1 -9.95 -26.07 -10.16
N ILE A 2 -10.93 -25.18 -10.27
CA ILE A 2 -10.89 -24.09 -11.26
C ILE A 2 -10.05 -22.97 -10.62
N THR A 3 -8.74 -23.01 -10.85
CA THR A 3 -7.88 -21.85 -10.57
C THR A 3 -8.25 -20.80 -11.60
N SER A 4 -9.00 -19.78 -11.17
CA SER A 4 -9.45 -18.71 -12.07
C SER A 4 -8.24 -18.12 -12.80
N PRO A 5 -8.30 -17.85 -14.11
CA PRO A 5 -7.20 -17.21 -14.85
C PRO A 5 -6.68 -15.96 -14.15
N TYR A 6 -7.58 -15.21 -13.47
CA TYR A 6 -7.25 -14.05 -12.65
C TYR A 6 -6.32 -14.36 -11.47
N GLU A 7 -6.51 -15.49 -10.78
CA GLU A 7 -5.62 -15.90 -9.68
C GLU A 7 -4.24 -16.29 -10.18
N LYS A 8 -4.19 -16.96 -11.35
CA LYS A 8 -2.92 -17.32 -12.01
C LYS A 8 -2.16 -16.06 -12.45
N TYR A 9 -2.83 -15.07 -13.03
CA TYR A 9 -2.24 -13.77 -13.33
C TYR A 9 -1.74 -13.03 -12.09
N ARG A 10 -2.52 -13.03 -11.00
CA ARG A 10 -2.11 -12.38 -9.74
C ARG A 10 -0.87 -13.04 -9.14
N GLN A 11 -0.81 -14.38 -9.14
CA GLN A 11 0.37 -15.12 -8.67
C GLN A 11 1.60 -14.88 -9.57
N SER A 12 1.44 -14.96 -10.89
CA SER A 12 2.54 -14.71 -11.82
C SER A 12 3.05 -13.26 -11.71
N SER A 13 2.16 -12.29 -11.57
CA SER A 13 2.53 -10.89 -11.36
C SER A 13 3.35 -10.70 -10.09
N VAL A 14 3.00 -11.38 -8.99
CA VAL A 14 3.78 -11.33 -7.73
C VAL A 14 5.16 -11.95 -7.91
N GLN A 15 5.28 -13.07 -8.64
CA GLN A 15 6.55 -13.78 -8.83
C GLN A 15 7.56 -13.06 -9.73
N THR A 16 7.11 -12.21 -10.65
CA THR A 16 7.98 -11.47 -11.57
C THR A 16 8.16 -10.00 -11.17
N SER A 17 7.55 -9.56 -10.07
CA SER A 17 7.61 -8.17 -9.62
C SER A 17 8.94 -7.87 -8.93
N THR A 18 9.46 -6.65 -9.15
CA THR A 18 10.55 -6.13 -8.33
C THR A 18 10.07 -5.88 -6.89
N PRO A 19 10.97 -5.85 -5.88
CA PRO A 19 10.60 -5.50 -4.51
C PRO A 19 9.83 -4.16 -4.41
N SER A 20 10.22 -3.17 -5.21
CA SER A 20 9.52 -1.87 -5.29
C SER A 20 8.10 -1.99 -5.84
N GLN A 21 7.86 -2.86 -6.83
CA GLN A 21 6.53 -3.11 -7.37
C GLN A 21 5.63 -3.82 -6.35
N LEU A 22 6.17 -4.75 -5.55
CA LEU A 22 5.41 -5.40 -4.46
C LEU A 22 4.96 -4.38 -3.41
N VAL A 23 5.81 -3.44 -3.04
CA VAL A 23 5.46 -2.34 -2.11
C VAL A 23 4.33 -1.48 -2.69
N VAL A 24 4.42 -1.09 -3.97
CA VAL A 24 3.33 -0.35 -4.66
C VAL A 24 2.03 -1.15 -4.67
N MET A 25 2.08 -2.46 -4.89
CA MET A 25 0.90 -3.33 -4.84
C MET A 25 0.27 -3.40 -3.44
N LEU A 26 1.08 -3.38 -2.38
CA LEU A 26 0.57 -3.29 -1.00
C LEU A 26 -0.18 -1.97 -0.79
N TYR A 27 0.40 -0.84 -1.20
CA TYR A 27 -0.31 0.45 -1.14
C TYR A 27 -1.61 0.44 -1.95
N ASP A 28 -1.60 -0.09 -3.17
CA ASP A 28 -2.81 -0.24 -4.00
C ASP A 28 -3.89 -1.07 -3.30
N GLY A 29 -3.48 -2.17 -2.65
CA GLY A 29 -4.34 -3.00 -1.83
C GLY A 29 -4.96 -2.23 -0.66
N ALA A 30 -4.13 -1.53 0.11
CA ALA A 30 -4.57 -0.72 1.26
C ALA A 30 -5.55 0.37 0.83
N ILE A 31 -5.20 1.17 -0.19
CA ILE A 31 -6.05 2.23 -0.76
C ILE A 31 -7.40 1.68 -1.20
N ARG A 32 -7.41 0.54 -1.92
CA ARG A 32 -8.64 -0.09 -2.38
C ARG A 32 -9.54 -0.49 -1.20
N PHE A 33 -8.96 -1.05 -0.13
CA PHE A 33 -9.72 -1.43 1.05
C PHE A 33 -10.21 -0.23 1.85
N VAL A 34 -9.42 0.84 1.99
CA VAL A 34 -9.89 2.08 2.64
C VAL A 34 -11.07 2.68 1.87
N LYS A 35 -10.98 2.79 0.54
CA LYS A 35 -12.09 3.26 -0.32
C LYS A 35 -13.33 2.38 -0.17
N ALA A 36 -13.18 1.06 -0.15
CA ALA A 36 -14.31 0.15 0.07
C ALA A 36 -14.93 0.31 1.47
N GLY A 37 -14.11 0.60 2.48
CA GLY A 37 -14.58 0.93 3.83
C GLY A 37 -15.36 2.24 3.89
N LEU A 38 -14.90 3.28 3.17
CA LEU A 38 -15.61 4.56 3.05
C LEU A 38 -16.98 4.40 2.39
N VAL A 39 -17.07 3.67 1.27
CA VAL A 39 -18.36 3.36 0.61
C VAL A 39 -19.31 2.58 1.54
N ALA A 40 -18.76 1.70 2.38
CA ALA A 40 -19.54 0.98 3.37
C ALA A 40 -20.01 1.87 4.53
N LEU A 41 -19.27 2.92 4.89
CA LEU A 41 -19.69 3.93 5.87
C LEU A 41 -20.90 4.71 5.35
N ASP A 42 -20.86 5.13 4.08
CA ASP A 42 -21.96 5.87 3.44
C ASP A 42 -23.26 5.06 3.42
N SER A 43 -23.15 3.76 3.17
CA SER A 43 -24.29 2.83 3.18
C SER A 43 -24.65 2.28 4.57
N LYS A 44 -23.92 2.70 5.62
CA LYS A 44 -24.06 2.22 7.01
C LYS A 44 -23.93 0.70 7.17
N ASP A 45 -23.23 0.04 6.25
CA ASP A 45 -22.91 -1.39 6.31
C ASP A 45 -21.69 -1.61 7.20
N TYR A 46 -21.90 -1.57 8.52
CA TYR A 46 -20.80 -1.60 9.49
C TYR A 46 -20.01 -2.92 9.51
N GLN A 47 -20.61 -4.01 9.03
CA GLN A 47 -19.88 -5.28 8.84
C GLN A 47 -18.85 -5.13 7.73
N LYS A 48 -19.23 -4.54 6.58
CA LYS A 48 -18.29 -4.24 5.51
C LYS A 48 -17.28 -3.17 5.88
N VAL A 49 -17.65 -2.18 6.69
CA VAL A 49 -16.69 -1.19 7.23
C VAL A 49 -15.60 -1.91 8.00
N ASN A 50 -15.97 -2.73 8.98
CA ASN A 50 -15.01 -3.46 9.82
C ASN A 50 -14.13 -4.40 8.98
N LEU A 51 -14.72 -5.12 8.03
CA LEU A 51 -13.99 -6.03 7.15
C LEU A 51 -12.96 -5.30 6.29
N ASN A 52 -13.36 -4.21 5.63
CA ASN A 52 -12.47 -3.53 4.69
C ASN A 52 -11.41 -2.70 5.41
N LEU A 53 -11.79 -1.93 6.44
CA LEU A 53 -10.79 -1.17 7.21
C LEU A 53 -9.83 -2.11 7.94
N GLY A 54 -10.29 -3.26 8.46
CA GLY A 54 -9.42 -4.28 9.05
C GLY A 54 -8.40 -4.85 8.05
N LYS A 55 -8.82 -5.09 6.79
CA LYS A 55 -7.88 -5.54 5.74
C LYS A 55 -6.84 -4.50 5.38
N ALA A 56 -7.22 -3.22 5.35
CA ALA A 56 -6.26 -2.13 5.15
C ALA A 56 -5.24 -2.08 6.31
N GLN A 57 -5.70 -2.23 7.56
CA GLN A 57 -4.83 -2.30 8.74
C GLN A 57 -3.85 -3.48 8.65
N THR A 58 -4.29 -4.67 8.22
CA THR A 58 -3.40 -5.82 8.02
C THR A 58 -2.26 -5.51 7.04
N ILE A 59 -2.55 -4.81 5.94
CA ILE A 59 -1.53 -4.42 4.98
C ILE A 59 -0.55 -3.40 5.57
N ILE A 60 -1.05 -2.41 6.31
CA ILE A 60 -0.18 -1.41 6.97
C ILE A 60 0.72 -2.09 7.99
N SER A 61 0.22 -3.07 8.75
CA SER A 61 1.03 -3.87 9.66
C SER A 61 2.12 -4.67 8.95
N GLU A 62 1.84 -5.20 7.76
CA GLU A 62 2.86 -5.86 6.94
C GLU A 62 3.91 -4.89 6.41
N LEU A 63 3.51 -3.68 6.02
CA LEU A 63 4.45 -2.62 5.63
C LEU A 63 5.35 -2.23 6.81
N MET A 64 4.83 -2.19 8.05
CA MET A 64 5.62 -1.93 9.25
C MET A 64 6.61 -3.06 9.55
N SER A 65 6.16 -4.32 9.49
CA SER A 65 6.99 -5.50 9.83
C SER A 65 8.14 -5.74 8.85
N THR A 66 7.99 -5.28 7.60
CA THR A 66 8.96 -5.47 6.52
C THR A 66 9.96 -4.32 6.35
N LEU A 67 9.88 -3.28 7.19
CA LEU A 67 10.85 -2.17 7.16
C LEU A 67 12.26 -2.65 7.56
N ASP A 68 13.26 -2.24 6.79
CA ASP A 68 14.66 -2.39 7.16
C ASP A 68 15.08 -1.25 8.08
N HIS A 69 15.24 -1.57 9.37
CA HIS A 69 15.59 -0.62 10.42
C HIS A 69 17.05 -0.14 10.40
N SER A 70 17.89 -0.67 9.49
CA SER A 70 19.25 -0.16 9.29
C SER A 70 19.27 1.23 8.64
N TYR A 71 18.20 1.62 7.95
CA TYR A 71 18.06 2.94 7.33
C TYR A 71 17.36 3.93 8.28
N ASP A 72 17.85 5.16 8.37
CA ASP A 72 17.27 6.19 9.26
C ASP A 72 15.81 6.53 8.92
N ILE A 73 15.46 6.53 7.63
CA ILE A 73 14.10 6.82 7.16
C ILE A 73 13.06 5.80 7.66
N SER A 74 13.49 4.60 8.04
CA SER A 74 12.59 3.55 8.55
C SER A 74 11.83 4.01 9.79
N LYS A 75 12.44 4.82 10.66
CA LYS A 75 11.80 5.34 11.87
C LYS A 75 10.65 6.28 11.55
N SER A 76 10.87 7.18 10.59
CA SER A 76 9.83 8.12 10.13
C SER A 76 8.70 7.39 9.42
N LEU A 77 9.01 6.40 8.57
CA LEU A 77 8.00 5.58 7.90
C LEU A 77 7.19 4.76 8.89
N PHE A 78 7.85 4.14 9.87
CA PHE A 78 7.17 3.36 10.91
C PHE A 78 6.17 4.23 11.67
N ALA A 79 6.57 5.42 12.13
CA ALA A 79 5.68 6.34 12.84
C ALA A 79 4.48 6.77 11.97
N LEU A 80 4.70 7.01 10.68
CA LEU A 80 3.62 7.37 9.75
C LEU A 80 2.65 6.20 9.52
N TYR A 81 3.17 4.98 9.39
CA TYR A 81 2.35 3.77 9.28
C TYR A 81 1.53 3.53 10.55
N GLU A 82 2.13 3.72 11.72
CA GLU A 82 1.46 3.59 13.01
C GLU A 82 0.31 4.59 13.13
N TYR A 83 0.54 5.84 12.71
CA TYR A 83 -0.49 6.87 12.70
C TYR A 83 -1.64 6.57 11.74
N MET A 84 -1.33 6.13 10.50
CA MET A 84 -2.37 5.69 9.56
C MET A 84 -3.18 4.52 10.11
N ASN A 85 -2.54 3.55 10.75
CA ASN A 85 -3.22 2.42 11.38
C ASN A 85 -4.16 2.89 12.50
N TYR A 86 -3.70 3.82 13.35
CA TYR A 86 -4.51 4.47 14.37
C TYR A 86 -5.74 5.17 13.76
N LEU A 87 -5.58 5.96 12.69
CA LEU A 87 -6.67 6.63 12.00
C LEU A 87 -7.72 5.63 11.48
N LEU A 88 -7.30 4.52 10.86
CA LEU A 88 -8.23 3.49 10.39
C LEU A 88 -8.97 2.79 11.53
N ILE A 89 -8.33 2.59 12.68
CA ILE A 89 -8.98 2.08 13.90
C ILE A 89 -10.02 3.08 14.39
N GLN A 90 -9.69 4.38 14.46
CA GLN A 90 -10.62 5.43 14.87
C GLN A 90 -11.83 5.54 13.94
N ALA A 91 -11.61 5.51 12.62
CA ALA A 91 -12.68 5.49 11.63
C ALA A 91 -13.62 4.29 11.84
N ASN A 92 -13.07 3.10 12.09
CA ASN A 92 -13.86 1.91 12.32
C ASN A 92 -14.63 1.95 13.65
N ILE A 93 -14.03 2.44 14.74
CA ILE A 93 -14.71 2.53 16.04
C ILE A 93 -15.81 3.59 16.01
N LYS A 94 -15.48 4.80 15.52
CA LYS A 94 -16.39 5.96 15.52
C LYS A 94 -17.40 5.94 14.37
N LYS A 95 -17.23 5.03 13.40
CA LYS A 95 -17.99 5.01 12.14
C LYS A 95 -17.95 6.37 11.44
N SER A 96 -16.77 6.99 11.41
CA SER A 96 -16.54 8.28 10.77
C SER A 96 -15.62 8.12 9.55
N ALA A 97 -15.95 8.83 8.49
CA ALA A 97 -15.17 8.85 7.25
C ALA A 97 -13.90 9.70 7.38
N ASP A 98 -13.89 10.75 8.22
CA ASP A 98 -12.81 11.73 8.25
C ASP A 98 -11.43 11.10 8.53
N PRO A 99 -11.26 10.26 9.57
CA PRO A 99 -9.95 9.64 9.82
C PRO A 99 -9.53 8.68 8.69
N ALA A 100 -10.49 8.01 8.05
CA ALA A 100 -10.20 7.11 6.93
C ALA A 100 -9.80 7.87 5.67
N ASN A 101 -10.41 9.04 5.41
CA ASN A 101 -10.01 9.93 4.32
C ASN A 101 -8.60 10.52 4.53
N GLU A 102 -8.27 10.87 5.77
CA GLU A 102 -6.92 11.33 6.11
C GLU A 102 -5.87 10.24 5.88
N ALA A 103 -6.10 9.02 6.38
CA ALA A 103 -5.23 7.88 6.13
C ALA A 103 -5.11 7.57 4.62
N LEU A 104 -6.22 7.70 3.87
CA LEU A 104 -6.23 7.53 2.42
C LEU A 104 -5.32 8.55 1.70
N GLY A 105 -5.30 9.79 2.18
CA GLY A 105 -4.41 10.84 1.66
C GLY A 105 -2.94 10.43 1.77
N TYR A 106 -2.50 10.07 2.99
CA TYR A 106 -1.13 9.62 3.23
C TYR A 106 -0.75 8.37 2.43
N LEU A 107 -1.63 7.37 2.36
CA LEU A 107 -1.39 6.17 1.56
C LEU A 107 -1.21 6.52 0.08
N THR A 108 -1.98 7.46 -0.45
CA THR A 108 -1.93 7.87 -1.86
C THR A 108 -0.62 8.60 -2.16
N GLU A 109 -0.23 9.56 -1.31
CA GLU A 109 1.03 10.31 -1.48
C GLU A 109 2.26 9.41 -1.41
N LEU A 110 2.31 8.50 -0.43
CA LEU A 110 3.42 7.54 -0.30
C LEU A 110 3.48 6.59 -1.49
N ARG A 111 2.33 6.11 -1.97
CA ARG A 111 2.26 5.26 -3.16
C ARG A 111 2.84 5.96 -4.38
N GLU A 112 2.48 7.23 -4.60
CA GLU A 112 3.03 8.04 -5.70
C GLU A 112 4.54 8.23 -5.56
N THR A 113 5.00 8.50 -4.34
CA THR A 113 6.44 8.63 -4.01
C THR A 113 7.20 7.35 -4.35
N TRP A 114 6.69 6.18 -3.97
CA TRP A 114 7.30 4.88 -4.28
C TRP A 114 7.30 4.58 -5.78
N VAL A 115 6.23 4.94 -6.50
CA VAL A 115 6.20 4.81 -7.97
C VAL A 115 7.28 5.68 -8.61
N GLN A 116 7.43 6.93 -8.18
CA GLN A 116 8.48 7.82 -8.69
C GLN A 116 9.88 7.27 -8.38
N ALA A 117 10.13 6.84 -7.14
CA ALA A 117 11.39 6.24 -6.74
C ALA A 117 11.73 4.98 -7.56
N SER A 118 10.73 4.14 -7.86
CA SER A 118 10.91 2.94 -8.68
C SER A 118 11.32 3.24 -10.12
N LYS A 119 10.89 4.39 -10.67
CA LYS A 119 11.28 4.83 -12.02
C LYS A 119 12.71 5.36 -12.06
N LEU A 120 13.14 6.05 -11.00
CA LEU A 120 14.51 6.55 -10.88
C LEU A 120 15.52 5.40 -10.80
N THR A 121 15.20 4.33 -10.07
CA THR A 121 16.06 3.15 -9.99
C THR A 121 16.06 2.32 -11.27
N ALA A 122 14.94 2.25 -12.00
CA ALA A 122 14.89 1.61 -13.31
C ALA A 122 15.64 2.42 -14.40
N GLY A 123 15.53 3.75 -14.39
CA GLY A 123 16.22 4.62 -15.36
C GLY A 123 17.73 4.71 -15.18
N ALA A 124 18.26 4.43 -13.99
CA ALA A 124 19.69 4.35 -13.73
C ALA A 124 20.37 3.12 -14.37
N ALA A 125 19.61 2.08 -14.72
CA ALA A 125 20.13 0.90 -15.39
C ALA A 125 20.35 1.11 -16.90
N ASP A 126 19.57 1.98 -17.56
CA ASP A 126 19.65 2.22 -19.01
C ASP A 126 20.83 3.13 -19.41
N THR A 127 21.27 4.05 -18.53
CA THR A 127 22.41 4.95 -18.81
C THR A 127 23.77 4.27 -18.68
N ALA A 128 23.86 3.13 -17.99
CA ALA A 128 25.12 2.39 -17.82
C ALA A 128 25.50 1.54 -19.05
N ILE A 129 24.57 1.30 -19.98
CA ILE A 129 24.79 0.43 -21.15
C ILE A 129 25.24 1.23 -22.39
N GLY A 130 25.11 2.56 -22.38
CA GLY A 130 25.34 3.43 -23.54
C GLY A 130 26.76 3.98 -23.73
N SER A 131 27.71 3.71 -22.84
CA SER A 131 29.01 4.41 -22.80
C SER A 131 30.24 3.56 -23.15
N ASN A 132 30.08 2.40 -23.80
CA ASN A 132 31.21 1.55 -24.18
C ASN A 132 31.23 1.19 -25.67
N HIS A 133 31.19 2.20 -26.56
CA HIS A 133 31.67 2.08 -27.94
C HIS A 133 32.29 3.41 -28.39
N GLY A 134 33.60 3.52 -28.24
CA GLY A 134 34.47 4.56 -28.79
C GLY A 134 35.88 4.00 -28.93
#